data_AF-A0A350Y6L5-F1
#
_entry.id   AF-A0A350Y6L5-F1
#
_cell.length_a   1.000
_cell.length_b   1.000
_cell.length_c   1.000
_cell.angle_alpha   90.00
_cell.angle_beta   90.00
_cell.angle_gamma   90.00
#
_symmetry.space_group_name_H-M   'P 1'
#
loop_
_entity.id
_entity.type
_entity.pdbx_description
1 polymer ?
#
loop_
_entity_poly.entity_id
_entity_poly.type
_entity_poly.pdbx_seq_one_letter_code
_entity_poly.pdbx_strand_id
1 'polypeptide(L)' 'MLKPRYDPEEDKSRHLAASDSHCEEMAKRNGWDLVDIEPSGNRTLPVDCVFDGKTEFPRPFNETDADWEIDEDE' A
#
# COMPACT_ATOMS: atom_id res chain seq x y z
N MET A 1 13.58 9.74 6.02
CA MET A 1 12.38 9.40 6.80
C MET A 1 11.54 8.50 5.92
N LEU A 2 11.01 7.40 6.47
CA LEU A 2 10.05 6.59 5.72
C LEU A 2 8.76 7.40 5.60
N LYS A 3 8.27 7.58 4.37
CA LYS A 3 7.01 8.28 4.11
C LYS A 3 5.84 7.40 4.63
N PRO A 4 4.76 8.00 5.13
CA PRO A 4 3.58 7.22 5.53
C PRO A 4 2.98 6.52 4.31
N ARG A 5 2.26 5.41 4.56
CA ARG A 5 1.52 4.69 3.51
C ARG A 5 0.43 5.53 2.86
N TYR A 6 -0.19 6.43 3.62
CA TYR A 6 -1.09 7.44 3.09
C TYR A 6 -0.69 8.78 3.70
N ASP A 7 -0.47 9.76 2.84
CA ASP A 7 -0.14 11.13 3.18
C ASP A 7 -1.39 12.01 2.97
N PRO A 8 -2.06 12.48 4.05
CA PRO A 8 -3.25 13.29 3.94
C PRO A 8 -2.98 14.74 3.50
N GLU A 9 -1.72 15.21 3.54
CA GLU A 9 -1.35 16.55 3.08
C GLU A 9 -1.19 16.57 1.55
N GLU A 10 -0.63 15.50 0.99
CA GLU A 10 -0.50 15.32 -0.46
C GLU A 10 -1.69 14.61 -1.12
N ASP A 11 -2.58 14.01 -0.32
CA ASP A 11 -3.61 13.06 -0.76
C ASP A 11 -3.03 11.93 -1.63
N LYS A 12 -1.99 11.27 -1.12
CA LYS A 12 -1.27 10.21 -1.86
C LYS A 12 -1.09 8.96 -1.03
N SER A 13 -1.24 7.80 -1.66
CA SER A 13 -0.92 6.50 -1.07
C SER A 13 0.34 5.90 -1.67
N ARG A 14 1.10 5.12 -0.88
CA ARG A 14 2.37 4.48 -1.27
C ARG A 14 2.33 2.99 -0.96
N HIS A 15 2.57 2.17 -1.97
CA HIS A 15 2.64 0.71 -1.85
C HIS A 15 3.95 0.17 -2.42
N LEU A 16 4.66 -0.64 -1.65
CA LEU A 16 5.91 -1.27 -2.07
C LEU A 16 5.68 -2.27 -3.21
N ALA A 17 6.58 -2.28 -4.20
CA ALA A 17 6.57 -3.24 -5.30
C ALA A 17 7.97 -3.69 -5.71
N ALA A 18 8.02 -4.80 -6.46
CA ALA A 18 9.26 -5.41 -6.93
C ALA A 18 9.90 -4.65 -8.12
N SER A 19 9.10 -3.94 -8.90
CA SER A 19 9.53 -3.11 -10.03
C SER A 19 8.43 -2.16 -10.48
N ASP A 20 8.80 -1.19 -11.32
CA ASP A 20 7.91 -0.19 -11.91
C ASP A 20 6.70 -0.82 -12.62
N SER A 21 6.93 -1.91 -13.38
CA SER A 21 5.86 -2.63 -14.08
C SER A 21 4.80 -3.20 -13.13
N HIS A 22 5.19 -3.59 -11.91
CA HIS A 22 4.23 -4.06 -10.92
C HIS A 22 3.37 -2.91 -10.38
N CYS A 23 3.85 -1.67 -10.39
CA CYS A 23 3.04 -0.50 -10.04
C CYS A 23 1.93 -0.27 -11.08
N GLU A 24 2.26 -0.35 -12.37
CA GLU A 24 1.27 -0.23 -13.44
C GLU A 24 0.21 -1.35 -13.39
N GLU A 25 0.65 -2.60 -13.18
CA GLU A 25 -0.26 -3.73 -13.01
C GLU A 25 -1.17 -3.58 -11.79
N MET A 26 -0.62 -3.09 -10.67
CA MET A 26 -1.37 -2.80 -9.45
C MET A 26 -2.40 -1.70 -9.68
N ALA A 27 -2.02 -0.60 -10.35
CA ALA A 27 -2.90 0.49 -10.74
C ALA A 27 -4.09 -0.05 -11.56
N LYS A 28 -3.78 -0.78 -12.63
CA LYS A 28 -4.77 -1.34 -13.55
C LYS A 28 -5.71 -2.34 -12.88
N ARG A 29 -5.18 -3.22 -12.02
CA ARG A 29 -5.97 -4.26 -11.35
C ARG A 29 -6.97 -3.66 -10.37
N ASN A 30 -6.58 -2.62 -9.64
CA ASN A 30 -7.39 -2.04 -8.58
C ASN A 30 -8.16 -0.79 -9.02
N GLY A 31 -7.92 -0.29 -10.23
CA GLY A 31 -8.51 0.96 -10.72
C GLY A 31 -7.97 2.18 -10.00
N TRP A 32 -6.71 2.15 -9.58
CA TRP A 32 -6.03 3.28 -8.93
C TRP A 32 -5.27 4.11 -9.96
N ASP A 33 -5.10 5.40 -9.69
CA ASP A 33 -4.34 6.32 -10.55
C ASP A 33 -2.90 6.41 -10.07
N LEU A 34 -1.96 5.90 -10.87
CA LEU A 34 -0.53 5.89 -10.56
C LEU A 34 0.09 7.23 -10.98
N VAL A 35 0.57 8.00 -10.00
CA VAL A 35 1.09 9.36 -10.23
C VAL A 35 2.61 9.45 -10.14
N ASP A 36 3.27 8.52 -9.45
CA ASP A 36 4.74 8.47 -9.36
C ASP A 36 5.26 7.07 -8.98
N ILE A 37 6.55 6.84 -9.18
CA ILE A 37 7.29 5.65 -8.73
C ILE A 37 8.58 6.12 -8.05
N GLU A 38 8.66 5.92 -6.74
CA GLU A 38 9.77 6.40 -5.91
C GLU A 38 10.67 5.23 -5.48
N PRO A 39 12.00 5.41 -5.33
CA PRO A 39 12.85 4.39 -4.73
C PRO A 39 12.55 4.25 -3.23
N SER A 40 12.24 3.03 -2.76
CA SER A 40 11.83 2.78 -1.37
C SER A 40 13.00 2.56 -0.40
N GLY A 41 14.19 2.26 -0.94
CA GLY A 41 15.36 1.85 -0.16
C GLY A 41 15.30 0.42 0.39
N ASN A 42 14.25 -0.35 0.05
CA ASN A 42 14.14 -1.76 0.40
C ASN A 42 14.82 -2.65 -0.67
N ARG A 43 15.53 -3.71 -0.27
CA ARG A 43 16.24 -4.58 -1.23
C ARG A 43 15.31 -5.53 -2.00
N THR A 44 14.22 -5.96 -1.39
CA THR A 44 13.28 -6.95 -1.95
C THR A 44 12.14 -6.28 -2.72
N LEU A 45 11.66 -5.14 -2.23
CA LEU A 45 10.62 -4.33 -2.89
C LEU A 45 11.16 -2.92 -3.13
N PRO A 46 12.02 -2.73 -4.14
CA PRO A 46 12.87 -1.56 -4.28
C PRO A 46 12.15 -0.26 -4.62
N VAL A 47 10.86 -0.32 -4.95
CA VAL A 47 10.08 0.85 -5.33
C VAL A 47 8.82 1.00 -4.49
N ASP A 48 8.39 2.24 -4.33
CA ASP A 48 7.08 2.64 -3.83
C ASP A 48 6.23 3.14 -5.01
N CYS A 49 5.12 2.45 -5.27
CA CYS A 49 4.09 2.89 -6.21
C CYS A 49 3.25 3.98 -5.54
N VAL A 50 3.26 5.19 -6.10
CA VAL A 50 2.55 6.34 -5.54
C VAL A 50 1.25 6.56 -6.29
N PHE A 51 0.14 6.51 -5.58
CA PHE A 51 -1.21 6.66 -6.15
C PHE A 51 -1.87 7.94 -5.65
N ASP A 52 -2.72 8.52 -6.49
CA ASP A 52 -3.65 9.58 -6.11
C ASP A 52 -4.72 9.05 -5.15
N GLY A 53 -4.99 9.80 -4.09
CA GLY A 53 -5.98 9.47 -3.09
C GLY A 53 -5.56 8.38 -2.09
N LYS A 54 -6.50 8.04 -1.22
CA LYS A 54 -6.41 6.92 -0.28
C LYS A 54 -6.70 5.59 -0.99
N THR A 55 -5.76 4.64 -0.96
CA THR A 55 -5.93 3.30 -1.55
C THR A 55 -5.78 2.18 -0.51
N GLU A 56 -6.68 1.19 -0.57
CA GLU A 56 -6.69 0.04 0.34
C GLU A 56 -6.95 -1.25 -0.45
N PHE A 57 -6.21 -2.31 -0.15
CA PHE A 57 -6.48 -3.62 -0.75
C PHE A 57 -7.82 -4.15 -0.25
N PRO A 58 -8.60 -4.82 -1.11
CA PRO A 58 -9.86 -5.42 -0.70
C PRO A 58 -9.60 -6.43 0.42
N ARG A 59 -10.41 -6.36 1.49
CA ARG A 59 -10.38 -7.37 2.55
C ARG A 59 -10.81 -8.72 1.97
N PRO A 60 -10.15 -9.83 2.32
CA PRO A 60 -10.59 -11.16 1.91
C PRO A 60 -12.01 -11.44 2.45
N PHE A 61 -12.83 -12.12 1.64
CA PHE A 61 -14.25 -12.37 1.91
C PHE A 61 -14.55 -13.20 3.18
N ASN A 62 -13.53 -13.77 3.84
CA ASN A 62 -13.69 -14.70 4.96
C ASN A 62 -13.05 -14.21 6.28
N GLU A 63 -12.68 -12.94 6.36
CA GLU A 63 -12.40 -12.30 7.65
C GLU A 63 -13.71 -11.77 8.20
N THR A 64 -14.46 -12.62 8.91
CA THR A 64 -15.36 -12.12 9.94
C THR A 64 -14.52 -11.28 10.91
N ASP A 65 -15.06 -10.15 11.37
CA ASP A 65 -14.47 -9.27 12.39
C ASP A 65 -14.33 -9.98 13.75
N ALA A 66 -13.61 -11.09 13.78
CA ALA A 66 -13.13 -11.73 14.99
C ALA A 66 -11.96 -10.87 15.47
N ASP A 67 -12.37 -9.84 16.20
CA ASP A 67 -11.67 -9.23 17.32
C ASP A 67 -10.49 -10.10 17.79
N TRP A 68 -9.28 -9.77 17.34
CA TRP A 68 -8.08 -10.23 18.04
C TRP A 68 -7.92 -9.29 19.23
N GLU A 69 -8.80 -9.42 20.22
CA GLU A 69 -8.47 -9.02 21.58
C GLU A 69 -7.25 -9.87 21.98
N ILE A 70 -6.07 -9.29 21.85
CA ILE A 70 -4.86 -9.82 22.46
C ILE A 70 -5.07 -9.57 23.96
N ASP A 71 -5.58 -10.57 24.68
CA ASP A 71 -5.42 -10.63 26.14
C ASP A 71 -3.91 -10.69 26.41
N GLU A 72 -3.32 -9.56 26.80
CA GLU A 72 -1.96 -9.49 27.36
C GLU A 72 -1.98 -10.04 28.80
N ASP A 73 -2.25 -11.33 28.97
CA ASP A 73 -2.00 -12.02 30.25
C ASP A 73 -1.84 -13.53 29.99
N GLU A 74 -0.59 -13.98 29.79
CA GLU A 74 0.13 -14.94 30.67
C GLU A 74 1.58 -15.18 30.19
#